data_AF-A0A938X6F8-F1
#
_entry.id   AF-A0A938X6F8-F1
#
_cell.length_a   1.000
_cell.length_b   1.000
_cell.length_c   1.000
_cell.angle_alpha   90.00
_cell.angle_beta   90.00
_cell.angle_gamma   90.00
#
_symmetry.space_group_name_H-M   'P 1'
#
loop_
_entity.id
_entity.type
_entity.pdbx_description
1 polymer ?
#
loop_
_entity_poly.entity_id
_entity_poly.type
_entity_poly.pdbx_seq_one_letter_code
_entity_poly.pdbx_strand_id
1 'polypeptide(L)'
;MKNQRSRTESLTIRLTAEEKSRLKAGAEKMKLSVTDYILLSALPTQTVMTEQVKVILKKLTEVQKAVCKNAESGYLEWEEIIDRQEMIYQQLFSLARGA
;
A
#
# COMPACT_ATOMS: atom_id res chain seq x y z
N MET A 1 16.07 15.09 -33.52
CA MET A 1 15.64 14.14 -32.46
C MET A 1 14.14 14.29 -32.28
N LYS A 2 13.33 13.29 -32.64
CA LYS A 2 11.87 13.34 -32.40
C LYS A 2 11.65 13.12 -30.91
N ASN A 3 11.13 14.13 -30.21
CA ASN A 3 10.63 13.98 -28.84
C ASN A 3 9.49 12.95 -28.86
N GLN A 4 9.79 11.68 -28.63
CA GLN A 4 8.79 10.65 -28.38
C GLN A 4 8.13 10.97 -27.03
N ARG A 5 7.09 11.80 -27.05
CA ARG A 5 6.16 11.89 -25.91
C ARG A 5 5.47 10.53 -25.81
N SER A 6 5.62 9.85 -24.67
CA SER A 6 5.02 8.55 -24.41
C SER A 6 3.49 8.60 -24.31
N ARG A 7 2.93 9.77 -23.96
CA ARG A 7 1.49 10.03 -23.92
C ARG A 7 1.07 10.78 -25.19
N THR A 8 0.36 10.10 -26.08
CA THR A 8 -0.08 10.63 -27.40
C THR A 8 -1.57 10.96 -27.46
N GLU A 9 -2.36 10.45 -26.52
CA GLU A 9 -3.80 10.68 -26.45
C GLU A 9 -4.14 11.80 -25.44
N SER A 10 -5.25 12.50 -25.68
CA SER A 10 -5.70 13.63 -24.85
C SER A 10 -7.15 13.46 -24.45
N LEU A 11 -7.42 13.63 -23.16
CA LEU A 11 -8.77 13.64 -22.59
C LEU A 11 -9.11 15.06 -22.14
N THR A 12 -10.21 15.61 -22.64
CA THR A 12 -10.73 16.92 -22.20
C THR A 12 -11.89 16.70 -21.24
N ILE A 13 -11.79 17.24 -20.02
CA ILE A 13 -12.82 17.11 -18.97
C ILE A 13 -13.40 18.49 -18.70
N ARG A 14 -14.74 18.60 -18.64
CA ARG A 14 -15.42 19.81 -18.17
C ARG A 14 -15.57 19.75 -16.65
N LEU A 15 -15.20 20.83 -15.99
CA LEU A 15 -15.18 20.94 -14.53
C LEU A 15 -15.83 22.26 -14.12
N THR A 16 -16.50 22.25 -12.97
CA THR A 16 -16.86 23.48 -12.26
C THR A 16 -15.62 24.17 -11.69
N ALA A 17 -15.75 25.45 -11.32
CA ALA A 17 -14.65 26.21 -10.73
C ALA A 17 -14.15 25.57 -9.41
N GLU A 18 -15.08 25.04 -8.61
CA GLU A 18 -14.79 24.38 -7.34
C GLU A 18 -14.03 23.06 -7.53
N GLU A 19 -14.47 22.21 -8.46
CA GLU A 19 -13.79 20.95 -8.78
C GLU A 19 -12.36 21.19 -9.31
N LYS A 20 -12.20 22.21 -10.18
CA LYS A 20 -10.88 22.60 -10.67
C LYS A 20 -9.95 23.04 -9.54
N SER A 21 -10.47 23.78 -8.56
CA SER A 21 -9.72 24.19 -7.38
C SER A 21 -9.30 22.99 -6.53
N ARG A 22 -10.24 22.07 -6.27
CA ARG A 22 -9.98 20.83 -5.51
C ARG A 22 -8.89 19.97 -6.16
N LEU A 23 -8.94 19.78 -7.48
CA LEU A 23 -7.92 18.99 -8.20
C LEU A 23 -6.52 19.63 -8.11
N LYS A 24 -6.43 20.96 -8.22
CA LYS A 24 -5.16 21.67 -8.06
C LYS A 24 -4.60 21.55 -6.65
N ALA A 25 -5.43 21.77 -5.63
CA ALA A 25 -5.02 21.64 -4.25
C ALA A 25 -4.58 20.20 -3.91
N GLY A 26 -5.27 19.18 -4.44
CA GLY A 26 -4.88 17.78 -4.32
C GLY A 26 -3.53 17.47 -4.96
N ALA A 27 -3.31 17.96 -6.19
CA ALA A 27 -2.05 17.80 -6.91
C ALA A 27 -0.88 18.50 -6.18
N GLU A 28 -1.09 19.73 -5.69
CA GLU A 28 -0.09 20.48 -4.92
C GLU A 28 0.28 19.77 -3.62
N LYS A 29 -0.71 19.25 -2.88
CA LYS A 29 -0.49 18.50 -1.65
C LYS A 29 0.38 17.26 -1.88
N MET A 30 0.22 16.59 -3.02
CA MET A 30 1.01 15.41 -3.38
C MET A 30 2.30 15.74 -4.15
N LYS A 31 2.58 17.03 -4.42
CA LYS A 31 3.71 17.48 -5.26
C LYS A 31 3.72 16.85 -6.67
N LEU A 32 2.53 16.63 -7.22
CA LEU A 32 2.34 16.03 -8.54
C LEU A 32 1.83 17.05 -9.54
N SER A 33 2.04 16.79 -10.84
CA SER A 33 1.30 17.51 -11.88
C SER A 33 -0.19 17.14 -11.79
N VAL A 34 -1.08 18.05 -12.17
CA VAL A 34 -2.53 17.78 -12.19
C VAL A 34 -2.85 16.56 -13.07
N THR A 35 -2.12 16.38 -14.18
CA THR A 35 -2.26 15.22 -15.05
C THR A 35 -1.87 13.92 -14.35
N ASP A 36 -0.74 13.90 -13.65
CA ASP A 36 -0.29 12.70 -12.93
C ASP A 36 -1.19 12.40 -11.73
N TYR A 37 -1.70 13.43 -11.05
CA TYR A 37 -2.67 13.28 -9.97
C TYR A 37 -3.98 12.64 -10.46
N ILE A 38 -4.51 13.09 -11.61
CA ILE A 38 -5.72 12.50 -12.22
C ILE A 38 -5.46 11.06 -12.64
N LEU A 39 -4.33 10.76 -13.27
CA LEU A 39 -3.97 9.41 -13.68
C LEU A 39 -3.82 8.46 -12.48
N LEU A 40 -3.13 8.90 -11.43
CA LEU A 40 -3.00 8.14 -10.18
C LEU A 40 -4.35 7.86 -9.51
N SER A 41 -5.28 8.82 -9.57
CA SER A 41 -6.63 8.66 -9.04
C SER A 41 -7.49 7.69 -9.86
N ALA A 42 -7.17 7.53 -11.15
CA ALA A 42 -7.88 6.62 -12.06
C ALA A 42 -7.32 5.20 -12.05
N LEU A 43 -6.09 5.00 -11.54
CA LEU A 43 -5.56 3.67 -11.32
C LEU A 43 -6.36 3.00 -10.18
N PRO A 44 -6.71 1.72 -10.31
CA PRO A 44 -7.37 1.00 -9.23
C PRO A 44 -6.53 1.14 -7.98
N THR A 45 -7.08 1.85 -7.00
CA THR A 45 -6.39 2.15 -5.76
C THR A 45 -5.90 0.84 -5.19
N GLN A 46 -4.70 0.88 -4.61
CA GLN A 46 -3.99 -0.18 -3.90
C GLN A 46 -4.77 -0.77 -2.70
N THR A 47 -6.11 -0.64 -2.68
CA THR A 47 -7.10 -1.12 -1.73
C THR A 47 -6.98 -2.62 -1.45
N VAL A 48 -6.66 -3.43 -2.48
CA VAL A 48 -6.45 -4.88 -2.30
C VAL A 48 -5.23 -5.15 -1.42
N MET A 49 -4.13 -4.43 -1.68
CA MET A 49 -2.93 -4.50 -0.84
C MET A 49 -3.21 -4.00 0.58
N THR A 50 -4.01 -2.94 0.76
CA THR A 50 -4.31 -2.41 2.11
C THR A 50 -5.09 -3.41 2.97
N GLU A 51 -6.07 -4.13 2.41
CA GLU A 51 -6.80 -5.17 3.15
C GLU A 51 -5.94 -6.41 3.42
N GLN A 52 -5.10 -6.83 2.45
CA GLN A 52 -4.17 -7.93 2.65
C GLN A 52 -3.13 -7.62 3.75
N VAL A 53 -2.60 -6.40 3.78
CA VAL A 53 -1.69 -5.92 4.83
C VAL A 53 -2.37 -5.92 6.21
N LYS A 54 -3.63 -5.48 6.32
CA LYS A 54 -4.39 -5.52 7.58
C LYS A 54 -4.52 -6.94 8.13
N VAL A 55 -4.83 -7.91 7.27
CA VAL A 55 -4.95 -9.33 7.67
C VAL A 55 -3.61 -9.85 8.21
N ILE A 56 -2.50 -9.51 7.55
CA ILE A 56 -1.18 -9.98 7.97
C ILE A 56 -0.72 -9.33 9.28
N LEU A 57 -0.98 -8.03 9.47
CA LEU A 57 -0.68 -7.33 10.73
C LEU A 57 -1.46 -7.93 11.91
N LYS A 58 -2.69 -8.37 11.69
CA LYS A 58 -3.48 -9.07 12.71
C LYS A 58 -2.82 -10.40 13.11
N LYS A 59 -2.38 -11.21 12.14
CA LYS A 59 -1.64 -12.45 12.40
C LYS A 59 -0.33 -12.21 13.16
N LEU A 60 0.42 -11.17 12.80
CA LEU A 60 1.65 -10.78 13.51
C LEU A 60 1.37 -10.45 14.98
N THR A 61 0.30 -9.72 15.24
CA THR A 61 -0.13 -9.35 16.59
C THR A 61 -0.50 -10.59 17.43
N GLU A 62 -1.13 -11.59 16.82
CA GLU A 62 -1.47 -12.85 17.50
C GLU A 62 -0.21 -13.65 17.87
N VAL A 63 0.77 -13.73 16.96
CA VAL A 63 2.06 -14.39 17.24
C VAL A 63 2.86 -13.64 18.31
N GLN A 64 2.89 -12.30 18.28
CA GLN A 64 3.53 -11.50 19.33
C GLN A 64 2.88 -11.71 20.71
N LYS A 65 1.56 -11.87 20.79
CA LYS A 65 0.89 -12.21 22.06
C LYS A 65 1.30 -13.61 22.56
N ALA A 66 1.50 -14.57 21.66
CA ALA A 66 1.99 -15.89 22.02
C ALA A 66 3.44 -15.86 22.53
N VAL A 67 4.31 -15.06 21.89
CA VAL A 67 5.69 -14.78 22.35
C VAL A 67 5.68 -14.27 23.79
N CYS A 68 4.89 -13.23 24.09
CA CYS A 68 4.86 -12.66 25.45
C CYS A 68 4.38 -13.68 26.49
N LYS A 69 3.34 -14.47 26.17
CA LYS A 69 2.83 -15.51 27.08
C LYS A 69 3.86 -16.62 27.33
N ASN A 70 4.61 -17.04 26.30
CA ASN A 70 5.63 -18.07 26.45
C ASN A 70 6.90 -17.56 27.16
N ALA A 71 7.23 -16.27 27.02
CA ALA A 71 8.28 -15.63 27.80
C ALA A 71 7.93 -15.59 29.29
N GLU A 72 6.68 -15.29 29.62
CA GLU A 72 6.17 -15.26 30.98
C GLU A 72 6.03 -16.67 31.61
N SER A 73 5.73 -17.69 30.79
CA SER A 73 5.50 -19.07 31.25
C SER A 73 6.74 -19.97 31.22
N GLY A 74 7.83 -19.55 30.58
CA GLY A 74 9.08 -20.30 30.49
C GLY A 74 9.04 -21.53 29.57
N TYR A 75 8.05 -21.66 28.69
CA TYR A 75 7.86 -22.83 27.81
C TYR A 75 8.80 -22.85 26.58
N LEU A 76 9.05 -24.06 26.05
CA LEU A 76 10.07 -24.42 25.04
C LEU A 76 9.64 -24.30 23.57
N GLU A 77 8.40 -23.89 23.25
CA GLU A 77 7.87 -23.84 21.87
C GLU A 77 8.31 -22.60 21.07
N TRP A 78 9.54 -22.13 21.31
CA TRP A 78 10.10 -20.95 20.65
C TRP A 78 10.31 -21.14 19.15
N GLU A 79 10.65 -22.36 18.74
CA GLU A 79 10.94 -22.72 17.35
C GLU A 79 9.69 -22.54 16.47
N GLU A 80 8.53 -23.04 16.90
CA GLU A 80 7.27 -22.87 16.16
C GLU A 80 6.82 -21.40 16.08
N ILE A 81 7.10 -20.61 17.11
CA ILE A 81 6.79 -19.18 17.13
C ILE A 81 7.68 -18.42 16.15
N ILE A 82 8.97 -18.75 16.08
CA ILE A 82 9.92 -18.15 15.15
C ILE A 82 9.54 -18.48 13.71
N ASP A 83 9.20 -19.75 13.42
CA ASP A 83 8.76 -20.18 12.09
C ASP A 83 7.50 -19.42 11.62
N ARG A 84 6.53 -19.24 12.53
CA ARG A 84 5.30 -18.47 12.24
C ARG A 84 5.60 -17.00 12.00
N GLN A 85 6.55 -16.39 12.71
CA GLN A 85 6.97 -15.01 12.45
C GLN A 85 7.66 -14.90 11.08
N GLU A 86 8.56 -15.83 10.75
CA GLU A 86 9.27 -15.84 9.47
C GLU A 86 8.29 -15.94 8.29
N MET A 87 7.30 -16.83 8.36
CA MET A 87 6.24 -16.93 7.35
C MET A 87 5.48 -15.61 7.13
N ILE A 88 5.17 -14.89 8.22
CA ILE A 88 4.48 -13.60 8.17
C ILE A 88 5.34 -12.55 7.48
N TYR A 89 6.65 -12.51 7.78
CA TYR A 89 7.59 -11.60 7.12
C TYR A 89 7.74 -11.90 5.63
N GLN A 90 7.81 -13.17 5.24
CA GLN A 90 7.86 -13.58 3.83
C GLN A 90 6.59 -13.16 3.06
N GLN A 91 5.42 -13.27 3.69
CA GLN A 91 4.15 -12.82 3.10
C GLN A 91 4.08 -11.29 2.95
N LEU A 92 4.59 -10.52 3.91
CA LEU A 92 4.69 -9.06 3.78
C LEU A 92 5.66 -8.66 2.67
N PHE A 93 6.78 -9.38 2.55
CA PHE A 93 7.81 -9.09 1.56
C PHE A 93 7.32 -9.37 0.13
N SER A 94 6.58 -10.46 -0.09
CA SER A 94 5.98 -10.76 -1.39
C SER A 94 4.92 -9.73 -1.78
N LEU A 95 4.08 -9.29 -0.84
CA LEU A 95 3.10 -8.22 -1.07
C LEU A 95 3.75 -6.88 -1.40
N ALA A 96 4.85 -6.53 -0.73
CA ALA A 96 5.56 -5.28 -0.96
C ALA A 96 6.25 -5.22 -2.34
N ARG A 97 6.61 -6.38 -2.92
CA ARG A 97 7.21 -6.46 -4.26
C ARG A 97 6.19 -6.43 -5.41
N GLY A 98 4.89 -6.48 -5.10
CA GLY A 98 3.84 -6.72 -6.10
C GLY A 98 3.87 -8.18 -6.51
N ALA A 99 2.81 -8.91 -6.16
CA ALA A 99 2.63 -10.33 -6.50
C ALA A 99 2.82 -10.61 -8.00
#